data_AF-A0A6N2LEG9-F1
#
_entry.id   AF-A0A6N2LEG9-F1
#
_cell.length_a   1.000
_cell.length_b   1.000
_cell.length_c   1.000
_cell.angle_alpha   90.00
_cell.angle_beta   90.00
_cell.angle_gamma   90.00
#
_symmetry.space_group_name_H-M   'P 1'
#
loop_
_entity.id
_entity.type
_entity.pdbx_description
1 polymer ?
#
loop_
_entity_poly.entity_id
_entity_poly.type
_entity_poly.pdbx_seq_one_letter_code
_entity_poly.pdbx_strand_id
1 'polypeptide(L)'
;MEDDGFLPDSCSYNVIIQGFLQNRDSSTAVQFIDEMVGKGFSADSSTFQMLGLVTAIKDRANEIYKKVEDQKPLKGRNQDAILAACLYIACRQENKARTVKEICSVVTGATEKEIGRAKEFIVKHLEVEMGQSMEMGTIHAADYLRRFCSNLGMTNQAVKAAHEAVQKSEELDI
;
A
#
# COMPACT_ATOMS: atom_id res chain seq x y z
N MET A 1 17.83 16.35 -37.01
CA MET A 1 18.67 15.54 -36.11
C MET A 1 17.69 14.61 -35.45
N GLU A 2 17.62 13.38 -35.95
CA GLU A 2 16.86 12.33 -35.28
C GLU A 2 17.57 12.06 -33.95
N ASP A 3 16.78 12.12 -32.89
CA ASP A 3 17.20 11.92 -31.52
C ASP A 3 17.66 10.44 -31.40
N ASP A 4 18.96 10.19 -31.34
CA ASP A 4 19.56 8.86 -31.07
C ASP A 4 19.33 8.48 -29.59
N GLY A 5 18.07 8.52 -29.18
CA GLY A 5 17.62 8.07 -27.87
C GLY A 5 17.83 6.56 -27.78
N PHE A 6 18.66 6.13 -26.84
CA PHE A 6 18.81 4.71 -26.48
C PHE A 6 17.42 4.06 -26.35
N LEU A 7 17.14 3.06 -27.19
CA LEU A 7 15.89 2.30 -27.10
C LEU A 7 15.85 1.61 -25.73
N PRO A 8 14.82 1.86 -24.90
CA PRO A 8 14.72 1.22 -23.60
C PRO A 8 14.66 -0.30 -23.75
N ASP A 9 15.50 -0.99 -23.00
CA ASP A 9 15.50 -2.45 -22.93
C ASP A 9 14.63 -2.95 -21.76
N SER A 10 14.49 -4.28 -21.64
CA SER A 10 13.71 -4.89 -20.55
C SER A 10 14.18 -4.43 -19.15
N CYS A 11 15.48 -4.18 -18.96
CA CYS A 11 16.02 -3.72 -17.68
C CYS A 11 15.56 -2.29 -17.38
N SER A 12 15.66 -1.42 -18.39
CA SER A 12 15.25 -0.01 -18.32
C SER A 12 13.77 0.13 -17.97
N TYR A 13 12.90 -0.64 -18.62
CA TYR A 13 11.47 -0.66 -18.27
C TYR A 13 11.23 -1.10 -16.82
N ASN A 14 11.86 -2.19 -16.38
CA ASN A 14 11.68 -2.67 -15.00
C ASN A 14 12.14 -1.59 -14.00
N VAL A 15 13.30 -0.98 -14.17
CA VAL A 15 13.78 0.09 -13.27
C VAL A 15 12.80 1.27 -13.21
N ILE A 16 12.30 1.72 -14.37
CA ILE A 16 11.35 2.83 -14.46
C ILE A 16 10.02 2.46 -13.78
N ILE A 17 9.44 1.30 -14.10
CA ILE A 17 8.18 0.82 -13.53
C ILE A 17 8.30 0.70 -12.01
N GLN A 18 9.38 0.07 -11.52
CA GLN A 18 9.62 -0.07 -10.09
C GLN A 18 9.76 1.29 -9.41
N GLY A 19 10.44 2.25 -10.04
CA GLY A 19 10.55 3.63 -9.54
C GLY A 19 9.18 4.30 -9.39
N PHE A 20 8.31 4.19 -10.40
CA PHE A 20 6.95 4.72 -10.33
C PHE A 20 6.09 4.02 -9.28
N LEU A 21 6.16 2.70 -9.17
CA LEU A 21 5.45 1.93 -8.13
C LEU A 21 5.90 2.32 -6.73
N GLN A 22 7.21 2.56 -6.52
CA GLN A 22 7.76 3.03 -5.25
C GLN A 22 7.28 4.45 -4.90
N ASN A 23 7.16 5.32 -5.91
CA ASN A 23 6.66 6.69 -5.78
C ASN A 23 5.13 6.81 -5.76
N ARG A 24 4.41 5.68 -5.68
CA ARG A 24 2.93 5.58 -5.70
C ARG A 24 2.26 6.07 -6.97
N ASP A 25 3.00 6.27 -8.04
CA ASP A 25 2.44 6.63 -9.34
C ASP A 25 2.12 5.36 -10.13
N SER A 26 1.08 4.66 -9.69
CA SER A 26 0.64 3.43 -10.35
C SER A 26 0.07 3.69 -11.75
N SER A 27 -0.44 4.89 -12.02
CA SER A 27 -0.98 5.23 -13.34
C SER A 27 0.13 5.26 -14.38
N THR A 28 1.22 5.97 -14.10
CA THR A 28 2.37 6.02 -15.01
C THR A 28 3.08 4.67 -15.08
N ALA A 29 3.17 3.94 -13.96
CA ALA A 29 3.71 2.58 -13.97
C ALA A 29 2.96 1.65 -14.93
N VAL A 30 1.62 1.71 -14.96
CA VAL A 30 0.79 0.92 -15.89
C VAL A 30 1.02 1.32 -17.34
N GLN A 31 1.17 2.62 -17.64
CA GLN A 31 1.49 3.07 -19.01
C GLN A 31 2.82 2.49 -19.50
N PHE A 32 3.85 2.47 -18.64
CA PHE A 32 5.14 1.86 -18.99
C PHE A 32 5.05 0.33 -19.12
N ILE A 33 4.15 -0.34 -18.39
CA ILE A 33 3.89 -1.77 -18.55
C ILE A 33 3.25 -2.06 -19.90
N ASP A 34 2.23 -1.30 -20.28
CA ASP A 34 1.56 -1.47 -21.57
C ASP A 34 2.54 -1.24 -22.74
N GLU A 35 3.42 -0.23 -22.63
CA GLU A 35 4.48 0.00 -23.61
C GLU A 35 5.49 -1.15 -23.65
N MET A 36 5.93 -1.64 -22.48
CA MET A 36 6.87 -2.75 -22.34
C MET A 36 6.33 -4.02 -23.02
N VAL A 37 5.06 -4.36 -22.77
CA VAL A 37 4.36 -5.49 -23.39
C VAL A 37 4.19 -5.27 -24.89
N GLY A 38 3.84 -4.06 -25.31
CA GLY A 38 3.72 -3.69 -26.73
C GLY A 38 5.03 -3.85 -27.51
N LYS A 39 6.18 -3.71 -26.84
CA LYS A 39 7.52 -3.95 -27.41
C LYS A 39 8.03 -5.39 -27.25
N GLY A 40 7.22 -6.29 -26.69
CA GLY A 40 7.54 -7.72 -26.54
C GLY A 40 8.43 -8.04 -25.34
N PHE A 41 8.60 -7.11 -24.40
CA PHE A 41 9.32 -7.36 -23.15
C PHE A 41 8.34 -7.78 -22.03
N SER A 42 8.87 -8.41 -20.99
CA SER A 42 8.08 -8.85 -19.83
C SER A 42 8.66 -8.31 -18.53
N ALA A 43 7.79 -7.91 -17.60
CA ALA A 43 8.19 -7.54 -16.25
C ALA A 43 8.99 -8.67 -15.59
N ASP A 44 9.99 -8.31 -14.79
CA ASP A 44 10.74 -9.28 -14.00
C ASP A 44 9.97 -9.68 -12.73
N SER A 45 10.49 -10.67 -11.99
CA SER A 45 9.84 -11.18 -10.78
C SER A 45 9.62 -10.10 -9.71
N SER A 46 10.50 -9.09 -9.63
CA SER A 46 10.42 -8.01 -8.64
C SER A 46 9.29 -7.06 -8.99
N THR A 47 9.21 -6.66 -10.27
CA THR A 47 8.14 -5.84 -10.81
C THR A 47 6.78 -6.54 -10.70
N PHE A 48 6.71 -7.83 -11.06
CA PHE A 48 5.49 -8.63 -10.87
C PHE A 48 5.06 -8.71 -9.41
N GLN A 49 6.00 -8.86 -8.48
CA GLN A 49 5.69 -8.91 -7.06
C GLN A 49 5.10 -7.58 -6.55
N MET A 50 5.64 -6.44 -7.01
CA MET A 50 5.10 -5.13 -6.65
C MET A 50 3.69 -4.91 -7.21
N LEU A 51 3.43 -5.35 -8.44
CA LEU A 51 2.09 -5.27 -9.04
C LEU A 51 1.10 -6.20 -8.33
N GLY A 52 1.52 -7.45 -8.06
CA GLY A 52 0.71 -8.45 -7.35
C GLY A 52 0.29 -7.97 -5.96
N LEU A 53 1.16 -7.22 -5.29
CA LEU A 53 0.86 -6.61 -4.00
C LEU A 53 -0.21 -5.51 -4.11
N VAL A 54 -0.12 -4.64 -5.13
CA VAL A 54 -1.13 -3.60 -5.36
C VAL A 54 -2.49 -4.21 -5.66
N THR A 55 -2.53 -5.28 -6.48
CA THR A 55 -3.78 -6.00 -6.77
C THR A 55 -4.32 -6.71 -5.54
N ALA A 56 -3.48 -7.39 -4.75
CA ALA A 56 -3.91 -8.07 -3.52
C ALA A 56 -4.54 -7.10 -2.51
N ILE A 57 -3.92 -5.94 -2.28
CA ILE A 57 -4.47 -4.89 -1.40
C ILE A 57 -5.83 -4.41 -1.92
N LYS A 58 -5.96 -4.19 -3.24
CA LYS A 58 -7.21 -3.74 -3.87
C LYS A 58 -8.32 -4.78 -3.72
N ASP A 59 -8.04 -6.03 -4.03
CA ASP A 59 -9.01 -7.13 -3.95
C ASP A 59 -9.45 -7.31 -2.50
N ARG A 60 -8.51 -7.28 -1.56
CA ARG A 60 -8.82 -7.35 -0.13
C ARG A 60 -9.67 -6.19 0.37
N ALA A 61 -9.39 -4.97 -0.07
CA ALA A 61 -10.21 -3.80 0.27
C ALA A 61 -11.65 -3.94 -0.25
N ASN A 62 -11.82 -4.48 -1.47
CA ASN A 62 -13.13 -4.75 -2.06
C ASN A 62 -13.89 -5.84 -1.31
N GLU A 63 -13.22 -6.92 -0.88
CA GLU A 63 -13.82 -7.95 -0.04
C GLU A 63 -14.36 -7.37 1.27
N ILE A 64 -13.55 -6.55 1.95
CA ILE A 64 -13.92 -5.88 3.20
C ILE A 64 -15.14 -4.97 2.97
N TYR A 65 -15.14 -4.20 1.88
CA TYR A 65 -16.25 -3.31 1.55
C TYR A 65 -17.55 -4.09 1.33
N LYS A 66 -17.53 -5.16 0.53
CA LYS A 66 -18.72 -5.98 0.25
C LYS A 66 -19.32 -6.59 1.52
N LYS A 67 -18.49 -7.17 2.38
CA LYS A 67 -18.95 -7.72 3.67
C LYS A 67 -19.70 -6.69 4.52
N VAL A 68 -19.19 -5.45 4.54
CA VAL A 68 -19.78 -4.36 5.29
C VAL A 68 -21.07 -3.84 4.66
N GLU A 69 -21.14 -3.81 3.33
CA GLU A 69 -22.32 -3.36 2.57
C GLU A 69 -23.49 -4.35 2.69
N ASP A 70 -23.23 -5.65 2.55
CA ASP A 70 -24.25 -6.70 2.54
C ASP A 70 -25.00 -6.84 3.88
N GLN A 71 -24.35 -6.50 4.99
CA GLN A 71 -24.89 -6.72 6.33
C GLN A 71 -25.54 -5.50 6.99
N LYS A 72 -25.20 -4.28 6.55
CA LYS A 72 -25.79 -3.05 7.13
C LYS A 72 -25.79 -1.92 6.11
N PRO A 73 -26.94 -1.27 5.84
CA PRO A 73 -26.94 -0.17 4.90
C PRO A 73 -26.06 0.97 5.44
N LEU A 74 -25.00 1.31 4.68
CA LEU A 74 -24.07 2.41 4.95
C LEU A 74 -24.72 3.81 4.85
N LYS A 75 -26.06 3.87 4.86
CA LYS A 75 -26.85 5.09 4.70
C LYS A 75 -26.51 6.09 5.81
N GLY A 76 -26.16 7.31 5.38
CA GLY A 76 -25.80 8.42 6.27
C GLY A 76 -24.31 8.48 6.64
N ARG A 77 -23.48 7.57 6.12
CA ARG A 77 -22.03 7.60 6.32
C ARG A 77 -21.31 8.14 5.09
N ASN A 78 -20.20 8.82 5.35
CA ASN A 78 -19.29 9.28 4.31
C ASN A 78 -18.67 8.06 3.61
N GLN A 79 -18.98 7.89 2.32
CA GLN A 79 -18.51 6.74 1.53
C GLN A 79 -17.01 6.79 1.30
N ASP A 80 -16.43 7.97 1.08
CA ASP A 80 -14.99 8.14 0.91
C ASP A 80 -14.24 7.69 2.17
N ALA A 81 -14.80 7.98 3.36
CA ALA A 81 -14.23 7.54 4.62
C ALA A 81 -14.31 6.01 4.81
N ILE A 82 -15.37 5.37 4.32
CA ILE A 82 -15.53 3.90 4.35
C ILE A 82 -14.51 3.25 3.41
N LEU A 83 -14.42 3.71 2.17
CA LEU A 83 -13.46 3.20 1.19
C LEU A 83 -12.01 3.38 1.67
N ALA A 84 -11.68 4.55 2.21
CA ALA A 84 -10.38 4.83 2.82
C ALA A 84 -10.06 3.90 4.00
N ALA A 85 -11.05 3.59 4.83
CA ALA A 85 -10.88 2.67 5.94
C ALA A 85 -10.72 1.20 5.48
N CYS A 86 -11.46 0.75 4.47
CA CYS A 86 -11.24 -0.56 3.85
C CYS A 86 -9.82 -0.68 3.29
N LEU A 87 -9.34 0.34 2.59
CA LEU A 87 -7.97 0.39 2.07
C LEU A 87 -6.93 0.37 3.21
N TYR A 88 -7.16 1.12 4.28
CA TYR A 88 -6.29 1.11 5.47
C TYR A 88 -6.17 -0.29 6.07
N ILE A 89 -7.31 -0.98 6.24
CA ILE A 89 -7.37 -2.33 6.79
C ILE A 89 -6.62 -3.31 5.88
N ALA A 90 -6.90 -3.30 4.57
CA ALA A 90 -6.24 -4.15 3.60
C ALA A 90 -4.72 -3.93 3.57
N CYS A 91 -4.25 -2.68 3.55
CA CYS A 91 -2.81 -2.37 3.60
C CYS A 91 -2.13 -2.98 4.83
N ARG A 92 -2.81 -3.01 5.97
CA ARG A 92 -2.26 -3.54 7.22
C ARG A 92 -2.23 -5.07 7.22
N GLN A 93 -3.27 -5.72 6.69
CA GLN A 93 -3.33 -7.17 6.56
C GLN A 93 -2.30 -7.74 5.59
N GLU A 94 -1.95 -6.98 4.55
CA GLU A 94 -0.92 -7.36 3.57
C GLU A 94 0.52 -7.00 4.01
N ASN A 95 0.74 -6.66 5.29
CA ASN A 95 2.05 -6.24 5.83
C ASN A 95 2.68 -5.05 5.08
N LYS A 96 1.84 -4.12 4.64
CA LYS A 96 2.23 -2.87 3.97
C LYS A 96 1.58 -1.67 4.62
N ALA A 97 1.59 -1.67 5.95
CA ALA A 97 0.94 -0.66 6.77
C ALA A 97 1.18 0.77 6.25
N ARG A 98 0.07 1.49 6.11
CA ARG A 98 0.01 2.92 5.81
C ARG A 98 -0.58 3.61 7.02
N THR A 99 -0.05 4.77 7.37
CA THR A 99 -0.65 5.60 8.41
C THR A 99 -1.96 6.18 7.88
N VAL A 100 -2.89 6.52 8.79
CA VAL A 100 -4.15 7.17 8.41
C VAL A 100 -3.89 8.50 7.70
N LYS A 101 -2.84 9.22 8.08
CA LYS A 101 -2.43 10.47 7.44
C LYS A 101 -2.08 10.29 5.96
N GLU A 102 -1.33 9.23 5.64
CA GLU A 102 -0.94 8.93 4.25
C GLU A 102 -2.12 8.54 3.36
N ILE A 103 -3.17 7.98 3.95
CA ILE A 103 -4.39 7.64 3.21
C ILE A 103 -5.25 8.90 3.07
N CYS A 104 -5.41 9.66 4.16
CA CYS A 104 -6.15 10.92 4.16
C CYS A 104 -5.55 11.96 3.20
N SER A 105 -4.23 11.94 2.98
CA SER A 105 -3.58 12.87 2.03
C SER A 105 -3.90 12.59 0.57
N VAL A 106 -4.37 11.38 0.22
CA VAL A 106 -4.69 10.99 -1.16
C VAL A 106 -6.18 10.85 -1.42
N VAL A 107 -7.00 10.69 -0.37
CA VAL A 107 -8.46 10.57 -0.49
C VAL A 107 -9.09 11.95 -0.41
N THR A 108 -9.83 12.33 -1.45
CA THR A 108 -10.69 13.51 -1.43
C THR A 108 -11.99 13.18 -0.71
N GLY A 109 -12.49 14.09 0.14
CA GLY A 109 -13.83 13.97 0.72
C GLY A 109 -13.90 13.30 2.10
N ALA A 110 -12.79 12.87 2.69
CA ALA A 110 -12.76 12.30 4.04
C ALA A 110 -11.65 12.88 4.91
N THR A 111 -11.96 13.12 6.19
CA THR A 111 -10.98 13.56 7.20
C THR A 111 -10.37 12.38 7.97
N GLU A 112 -9.18 12.56 8.55
CA GLU A 112 -8.54 11.52 9.38
C GLU A 112 -9.47 10.99 10.49
N LYS A 113 -10.28 11.87 11.09
CA LYS A 113 -11.26 11.50 12.13
C LYS A 113 -12.38 10.63 11.57
N GLU A 114 -12.90 10.95 10.38
CA GLU A 114 -13.92 10.13 9.74
C GLU A 114 -13.38 8.76 9.35
N ILE A 115 -12.16 8.70 8.80
CA ILE A 115 -11.47 7.44 8.47
C ILE A 115 -11.25 6.60 9.73
N GLY A 116 -10.82 7.23 10.83
CA GLY A 116 -10.64 6.54 12.12
C GLY A 116 -11.95 5.96 12.67
N ARG A 117 -13.07 6.71 12.60
CA ARG A 117 -14.39 6.21 12.99
C ARG A 117 -14.89 5.09 12.07
N ALA A 118 -14.65 5.21 10.77
CA ALA A 118 -15.00 4.19 9.78
C ALA A 118 -14.23 2.90 10.02
N LYS A 119 -12.91 2.98 10.25
CA LYS A 119 -12.06 1.83 10.61
C LYS A 119 -12.61 1.12 11.84
N GLU A 120 -12.86 1.85 12.93
CA GLU A 120 -13.34 1.27 14.18
C GLU A 120 -14.68 0.55 13.99
N PHE A 121 -15.57 1.14 13.19
CA PHE A 121 -16.83 0.51 12.84
C PHE A 121 -16.65 -0.77 12.03
N ILE A 122 -15.81 -0.75 10.99
CA ILE A 122 -15.59 -1.92 10.12
C ILE A 122 -14.98 -3.07 10.92
N VAL A 123 -13.96 -2.79 11.75
CA VAL A 123 -13.32 -3.82 12.59
C VAL A 123 -14.34 -4.47 13.53
N LYS A 124 -15.10 -3.67 14.28
CA LYS A 124 -16.15 -4.19 15.17
C LYS A 124 -17.21 -5.00 14.44
N HIS A 125 -17.54 -4.61 13.21
CA HIS A 125 -18.56 -5.31 12.44
C HIS A 125 -18.07 -6.68 11.96
N LEU A 126 -16.82 -6.75 11.48
CA LEU A 126 -16.20 -7.99 11.03
C LEU A 126 -15.91 -8.96 12.19
N GLU A 127 -15.57 -8.45 13.37
CA GLU A 127 -15.42 -9.27 14.60
C GLU A 127 -16.72 -9.99 14.97
N VAL A 128 -17.86 -9.31 14.83
CA VAL A 128 -19.18 -9.89 15.14
C VAL A 128 -19.56 -10.97 14.12
N GLU A 129 -19.25 -10.78 12.84
CA GLU A 129 -19.56 -11.74 11.77
C GLU A 129 -18.72 -13.02 11.88
N MET A 130 -17.41 -12.90 12.11
CA MET A 130 -16.49 -14.03 12.07
C MET A 130 -16.43 -14.82 13.38
N GLY A 131 -17.03 -14.32 14.48
CA GLY A 131 -16.96 -14.95 15.80
C GLY A 131 -15.52 -15.09 16.34
N GLN A 132 -14.58 -14.37 15.74
CA GLN A 132 -13.15 -14.37 16.01
C GLN A 132 -12.66 -12.93 15.97
N SER A 133 -11.61 -12.62 16.74
CA SER A 133 -10.98 -11.30 16.70
C SER A 133 -10.36 -11.09 15.32
N MET A 134 -10.73 -9.97 14.68
CA MET A 134 -10.10 -9.52 13.44
C MET A 134 -8.73 -8.95 13.81
N GLU A 135 -7.69 -9.78 13.77
CA GLU A 135 -6.34 -9.28 13.94
C GLU A 135 -5.95 -8.44 12.72
N MET A 136 -5.85 -7.13 12.95
CA MET A 136 -5.36 -6.16 11.99
C MET A 136 -3.85 -6.31 11.70
N GLY A 137 -3.18 -7.35 12.23
CA GLY A 137 -1.73 -7.48 12.29
C GLY A 137 -1.10 -6.50 13.29
N THR A 138 -0.03 -6.89 13.97
CA THR A 138 0.80 -5.95 14.74
C THR A 138 1.53 -5.02 13.78
N ILE A 139 1.61 -3.74 14.14
CA ILE A 139 2.39 -2.76 13.37
C ILE A 139 3.74 -2.66 14.05
N HIS A 140 4.80 -2.99 13.31
CA HIS A 140 6.18 -2.84 13.78
C HIS A 140 6.75 -1.53 13.28
N ALA A 141 7.64 -0.90 14.06
CA ALA A 141 8.29 0.34 13.62
C ALA A 141 9.10 0.12 12.33
N ALA A 142 9.63 -1.11 12.15
CA ALA A 142 10.35 -1.53 10.95
C ALA A 142 9.51 -1.44 9.66
N ASP A 143 8.18 -1.63 9.73
CA ASP A 143 7.27 -1.58 8.58
C ASP A 143 7.27 -0.22 7.88
N TYR A 144 7.51 0.85 8.65
CA TYR A 144 7.56 2.21 8.16
C TYR A 144 8.98 2.65 7.77
N LEU A 145 9.98 2.10 8.46
CA LEU A 145 11.36 2.56 8.41
C LEU A 145 11.91 2.53 6.99
N ARG A 146 11.77 1.40 6.29
CA ARG A 146 12.30 1.25 4.93
C ARG A 146 11.76 2.34 3.99
N ARG A 147 10.45 2.63 4.09
CA ARG A 147 9.79 3.62 3.23
C ARG A 147 10.21 5.05 3.60
N PHE A 148 10.23 5.39 4.89
CA PHE A 148 10.64 6.72 5.32
C PHE A 148 12.11 7.01 5.03
N CYS A 149 13.00 6.04 5.27
CA CYS A 149 14.41 6.18 4.93
C CYS A 149 14.62 6.38 3.42
N SER A 150 13.86 5.67 2.59
CA SER A 150 13.91 5.84 1.13
C SER A 150 13.43 7.25 0.73
N ASN A 151 12.32 7.73 1.28
CA ASN A 151 11.79 9.07 1.00
C ASN A 151 12.72 10.20 1.48
N LEU A 152 13.50 9.95 2.53
CA LEU A 152 14.52 10.88 3.03
C LEU A 152 15.84 10.83 2.23
N GLY A 153 15.95 9.96 1.23
CA GLY A 153 17.18 9.80 0.43
C GLY A 153 18.34 9.20 1.22
N MET A 154 18.06 8.43 2.29
CA MET A 154 19.10 7.83 3.11
C MET A 154 19.89 6.77 2.34
N THR A 155 21.18 6.66 2.64
CA THR A 155 22.03 5.62 2.05
C THR A 155 21.64 4.23 2.59
N ASN A 156 21.92 3.18 1.81
CA ASN A 156 21.65 1.80 2.24
C ASN A 156 22.30 1.43 3.59
N GLN A 157 23.49 1.98 3.87
CA GLN A 157 24.15 1.80 5.17
C GLN A 157 23.35 2.44 6.32
N ALA A 158 22.86 3.66 6.12
CA ALA A 158 22.05 4.36 7.11
C ALA A 158 20.69 3.68 7.31
N VAL A 159 20.07 3.17 6.24
CA VAL A 159 18.81 2.39 6.33
C VAL A 159 19.03 1.10 7.12
N LYS A 160 20.13 0.38 6.86
CA LYS A 160 20.48 -0.85 7.58
C LYS A 160 20.70 -0.59 9.06
N ALA A 161 21.48 0.44 9.41
CA ALA A 161 21.73 0.82 10.79
C ALA A 161 20.43 1.20 11.53
N ALA A 162 19.55 1.96 10.87
CA ALA A 162 18.26 2.33 11.43
C ALA A 162 17.37 1.09 11.66
N HIS A 163 17.35 0.14 10.73
CA HIS A 163 16.62 -1.12 10.89
C HIS A 163 17.15 -1.97 12.06
N GLU A 164 18.48 -2.09 12.19
CA GLU A 164 19.12 -2.80 13.31
C GLU A 164 18.79 -2.15 14.67
N ALA A 165 18.73 -0.82 14.73
CA ALA A 165 18.37 -0.10 15.95
C ALA A 165 16.91 -0.37 16.38
N VAL A 166 15.98 -0.41 15.42
CA VAL A 166 14.57 -0.78 15.70
C VAL A 166 14.46 -2.21 16.19
N GLN A 167 15.14 -3.16 15.52
CA GLN A 167 15.08 -4.57 15.90
C GLN A 167 15.64 -4.79 17.32
N LYS A 168 16.76 -4.14 17.67
CA LYS A 168 17.30 -4.19 19.03
C LYS A 168 16.37 -3.56 20.06
N SER A 169 15.64 -2.52 19.70
CA SER A 169 14.66 -1.89 20.60
C SER A 169 13.49 -2.84 20.91
N GLU A 170 13.07 -3.64 19.95
CA GLU A 170 11.99 -4.65 20.14
C GLU A 170 12.49 -5.85 20.96
N GLU A 171 13.77 -6.19 20.90
CA GLU A 171 14.41 -7.23 21.73
C GLU A 171 14.63 -6.78 23.19
N LEU A 172 14.64 -5.48 23.44
CA LEU A 172 14.87 -4.85 24.75
C LEU A 172 13.60 -4.49 25.51
N ASP A 173 12.41 -4.79 24.97
CA ASP A 173 11.15 -4.63 25.70
C ASP A 173 11.11 -5.60 26.91
N ILE A 174 11.43 -5.06 28.10
CA ILE A 174 11.25 -5.63 29.45
C ILE A 174 9.86 -5.27 29.98
#